data_AF-A0A397HG63-F1
#
_entry.id   AF-A0A397HG63-F1
#
_cell.length_a   1.000
_cell.length_b   1.000
_cell.length_c   1.000
_cell.angle_alpha   90.00
_cell.angle_beta   90.00
_cell.angle_gamma   90.00
#
_symmetry.space_group_name_H-M   'P 1'
#
loop_
_entity.id
_entity.type
_entity.pdbx_description
1 polymer ?
#
loop_
_entity_poly.entity_id
_entity_poly.type
_entity_poly.pdbx_seq_one_letter_code
_entity_poly.pdbx_strand_id
1 'polypeptide(L)'
;MAPDKPLKSIILPPRTILMPTATFSAIITYEHVAEISSWIDCKSSPYSLTKIPYEFQLILRGSTTPQTFWDTCRGHANTVVIIKVKETEEILGGYNPLVWDSNAADAGDGGSWEKTDDSFTFSLKNGNIQNSILSKVKNRDSAIWNAN
;
A
#
# COMPACT_ATOMS: atom_id res chain seq x y z
N MET A 1 -53.90 31.48 20.08
CA MET A 1 -53.24 30.24 20.54
C MET A 1 -53.27 29.26 19.37
N ALA A 2 -52.11 28.94 18.79
CA ALA A 2 -52.01 27.95 17.72
C ALA A 2 -51.76 26.56 18.34
N PRO A 3 -52.22 25.45 17.73
CA PRO A 3 -52.04 24.12 18.31
C PRO A 3 -50.66 23.56 18.00
N ASP A 4 -49.97 23.07 19.03
CA ASP A 4 -48.71 22.34 18.89
C ASP A 4 -48.94 20.97 18.25
N LYS A 5 -48.38 20.77 17.05
CA LYS A 5 -48.39 19.49 16.34
C LYS A 5 -47.24 18.62 16.86
N PRO A 6 -47.49 17.36 17.29
CA PRO A 6 -46.42 16.53 17.82
C PRO A 6 -45.45 16.12 16.71
N LEU A 7 -44.15 16.42 16.93
CA LEU A 7 -43.05 16.01 16.05
C LEU A 7 -42.85 14.50 16.18
N LYS A 8 -43.27 13.77 15.14
CA LYS A 8 -43.07 12.32 15.04
C LYS A 8 -41.61 12.06 14.67
N SER A 9 -40.79 11.72 15.66
CA SER A 9 -39.39 11.32 15.45
C SER A 9 -39.34 10.00 14.68
N ILE A 10 -38.80 10.01 13.46
CA ILE A 10 -38.48 8.79 12.71
C ILE A 10 -37.15 8.27 13.25
N ILE A 11 -37.21 7.30 14.15
CA ILE A 11 -36.03 6.57 14.59
C ILE A 11 -35.57 5.72 13.41
N LEU A 12 -34.49 6.13 12.75
CA LEU A 12 -33.87 5.34 11.70
C LEU A 12 -33.20 4.10 12.33
N PRO A 13 -33.24 2.94 11.65
CA PRO A 13 -32.54 1.76 12.13
C PRO A 13 -31.03 2.02 12.25
N PRO A 14 -30.33 1.30 13.13
CA PRO A 14 -28.87 1.38 13.22
C PRO A 14 -28.24 1.19 11.85
N ARG A 15 -27.47 2.17 11.38
CA ARG A 15 -26.67 2.01 10.17
C ARG A 15 -25.53 1.07 10.50
N THR A 16 -25.66 -0.20 10.12
CA THR A 16 -24.51 -1.11 10.05
C THR A 16 -23.52 -0.47 9.09
N ILE A 17 -22.37 -0.02 9.59
CA ILE A 17 -21.25 0.35 8.74
C ILE A 17 -20.90 -0.92 7.97
N LEU A 18 -21.25 -0.95 6.68
CA LEU A 18 -20.83 -2.02 5.79
C LEU A 18 -19.32 -1.88 5.66
N MET A 19 -18.57 -2.58 6.52
CA MET A 19 -17.18 -2.92 6.23
C MET A 19 -17.20 -3.51 4.82
N PRO A 20 -16.34 -3.05 3.89
CA PRO A 20 -16.32 -3.60 2.56
C PRO A 20 -15.94 -5.07 2.66
N THR A 21 -16.95 -5.95 2.58
CA THR A 21 -16.80 -7.41 2.60
C THR A 21 -16.18 -7.95 1.31
N ALA A 22 -15.93 -7.08 0.33
CA ALA A 22 -15.15 -7.39 -0.85
C ALA A 22 -13.66 -7.29 -0.51
N THR A 23 -12.97 -8.43 -0.52
CA THR A 23 -11.51 -8.48 -0.41
C THR A 23 -10.90 -7.94 -1.70
N PHE A 24 -10.31 -6.75 -1.67
CA PHE A 24 -9.61 -6.19 -2.83
C PHE A 24 -8.30 -6.94 -3.16
N SER A 25 -7.79 -7.75 -2.21
CA SER A 25 -6.60 -8.57 -2.36
C SER A 25 -6.84 -9.99 -1.86
N ALA A 26 -6.17 -10.97 -2.48
CA ALA A 26 -6.12 -12.34 -1.99
C ALA A 26 -4.85 -12.64 -1.16
N ILE A 27 -3.93 -11.68 -1.05
CA ILE A 27 -2.64 -11.85 -0.37
C ILE A 27 -2.62 -11.12 0.97
N ILE A 28 -3.15 -9.89 1.02
CA ILE A 28 -3.12 -9.06 2.22
C ILE A 28 -4.51 -8.80 2.79
N THR A 29 -4.58 -8.62 4.11
CA THR A 29 -5.79 -8.26 4.85
C THR A 29 -5.87 -6.74 5.04
N TYR A 30 -7.01 -6.24 5.52
CA TYR A 30 -7.14 -4.83 5.89
C TYR A 30 -6.22 -4.43 7.07
N GLU A 31 -5.81 -5.36 7.92
CA GLU A 31 -4.81 -5.09 8.96
C GLU A 31 -3.44 -4.78 8.35
N HIS A 32 -3.02 -5.55 7.34
CA HIS A 32 -1.78 -5.26 6.60
C HIS A 32 -1.86 -3.91 5.89
N VAL A 33 -3.02 -3.56 5.31
CA VAL A 33 -3.24 -2.24 4.71
C VAL A 33 -3.05 -1.13 5.73
N ALA A 34 -3.67 -1.26 6.91
CA ALA A 34 -3.57 -0.27 7.96
C ALA A 34 -2.13 -0.12 8.48
N GLU A 35 -1.39 -1.22 8.55
CA GLU A 35 0.02 -1.23 8.92
C GLU A 35 0.90 -0.55 7.86
N ILE A 36 0.78 -0.94 6.59
CA ILE A 36 1.51 -0.30 5.47
C ILE A 36 1.18 1.21 5.41
N SER A 37 -0.09 1.57 5.52
CA SER A 37 -0.54 2.97 5.53
C SER A 37 0.12 3.77 6.65
N SER A 38 0.28 3.15 7.83
CA SER A 38 0.96 3.80 8.94
C SER A 38 2.45 4.01 8.69
N TRP A 39 3.10 3.10 7.97
CA TRP A 39 4.51 3.25 7.59
C TRP A 39 4.72 4.36 6.56
N ILE A 40 3.81 4.50 5.59
CA ILE A 40 3.82 5.61 4.62
C ILE A 40 3.76 6.96 5.36
N ASP A 41 2.86 7.10 6.33
CA ASP A 41 2.73 8.30 7.16
C ASP A 41 3.77 8.41 8.30
N CYS A 42 4.75 7.50 8.36
CA CYS A 42 5.75 7.44 9.44
C CYS A 42 5.16 7.40 10.87
N LYS A 43 4.00 6.78 11.05
CA LYS A 43 3.35 6.62 12.35
C LYS A 43 3.94 5.44 13.11
N SER A 44 3.96 5.56 14.45
CA SER A 44 4.42 4.51 15.35
C SER A 44 3.40 3.38 15.56
N SER A 45 2.13 3.65 15.32
CA SER A 45 1.03 2.69 15.49
C SER A 45 0.20 2.55 14.20
N PRO A 46 -0.24 1.33 13.84
CA PRO A 46 -1.13 1.11 12.73
C PRO A 46 -2.41 1.95 12.81
N TYR A 47 -2.97 2.28 11.66
CA TYR A 47 -4.30 2.87 11.60
C TYR A 47 -5.36 1.91 12.15
N SER A 48 -6.45 2.46 12.69
CA SER A 48 -7.67 1.66 12.87
C SER A 48 -8.27 1.34 11.51
N LEU A 49 -8.88 0.16 11.36
CA LEU A 49 -9.46 -0.30 10.09
C LEU A 49 -10.52 0.66 9.50
N THR A 50 -11.14 1.50 10.34
CA THR A 50 -12.13 2.51 9.93
C THR A 50 -11.55 3.89 9.64
N LYS A 51 -10.24 4.07 9.82
CA LYS A 51 -9.53 5.35 9.72
C LYS A 51 -8.29 5.28 8.81
N ILE A 52 -8.24 4.31 7.90
CA ILE A 52 -7.19 4.21 6.89
C ILE A 52 -7.38 5.38 5.90
N PRO A 53 -6.37 6.25 5.70
CA PRO A 53 -6.54 7.46 4.88
C PRO A 53 -6.36 7.23 3.37
N TYR A 54 -6.01 6.02 2.97
CA TYR A 54 -5.70 5.68 1.57
C TYR A 54 -6.70 4.68 0.99
N GLU A 55 -6.97 4.85 -0.30
CA GLU A 55 -7.60 3.85 -1.15
C GLU A 55 -6.52 3.13 -1.95
N PHE A 56 -6.40 1.80 -1.77
CA PHE A 56 -5.45 0.99 -2.52
C PHE A 56 -6.10 0.48 -3.80
N GLN A 57 -5.57 0.91 -4.95
CA GLN A 57 -6.04 0.48 -6.26
C GLN A 57 -5.09 -0.55 -6.86
N LEU A 58 -5.64 -1.67 -7.34
CA LEU A 58 -4.86 -2.74 -7.94
C LEU A 58 -4.43 -2.36 -9.36
N ILE A 59 -3.13 -2.18 -9.57
CA ILE A 59 -2.54 -1.90 -10.90
C ILE A 59 -2.24 -3.20 -11.65
N LEU A 60 -1.54 -4.13 -10.98
CA LEU A 60 -1.07 -5.38 -11.59
C LEU A 60 -1.15 -6.53 -10.58
N ARG A 61 -1.62 -7.71 -11.02
CA ARG A 61 -1.63 -8.94 -10.22
C ARG A 61 -1.30 -10.15 -11.08
N GLY A 62 -0.39 -10.99 -10.61
CA GLY A 62 -0.11 -12.30 -11.20
C GLY A 62 1.36 -12.67 -11.11
N SER A 63 1.69 -13.85 -11.64
CA SER A 63 3.07 -14.18 -11.99
C SER A 63 3.41 -13.42 -13.26
N THR A 64 4.18 -12.33 -13.12
CA THR A 64 4.46 -11.41 -14.21
C THR A 64 5.93 -11.44 -14.59
N THR A 65 6.23 -11.06 -15.82
CA THR A 65 7.61 -10.83 -16.25
C THR A 65 8.01 -9.40 -15.89
N PRO A 66 9.31 -9.10 -15.75
CA PRO A 66 9.79 -7.73 -15.58
C PRO A 66 9.27 -6.77 -16.65
N GLN A 67 9.16 -7.23 -17.90
CA GLN A 67 8.62 -6.43 -19.00
C GLN A 67 7.15 -6.05 -18.79
N THR A 68 6.30 -7.02 -18.42
CA THR A 68 4.88 -6.73 -18.11
C THR A 68 4.73 -5.78 -16.93
N PHE A 69 5.61 -5.91 -15.92
CA PHE A 69 5.64 -4.96 -14.81
C PHE A 69 5.95 -3.56 -15.31
N TRP A 70 7.01 -3.38 -16.10
CA TRP A 70 7.37 -2.06 -16.65
C TRP A 70 6.27 -1.47 -17.54
N ASP A 71 5.73 -2.24 -18.47
CA ASP A 71 4.70 -1.75 -19.39
C ASP A 71 3.44 -1.25 -18.66
N THR A 72 3.11 -1.88 -17.53
CA THR A 72 1.90 -1.58 -16.74
C THR A 72 2.16 -0.51 -15.67
N CYS A 73 3.27 -0.60 -14.94
CA CYS A 73 3.55 0.23 -13.77
C CYS A 73 4.31 1.51 -14.11
N ARG A 74 4.90 1.63 -15.30
CA ARG A 74 5.56 2.87 -15.74
C ARG A 74 4.63 4.07 -15.61
N GLY A 75 5.17 5.20 -15.15
CA GLY A 75 4.40 6.42 -14.93
C GLY A 75 3.55 6.42 -13.65
N HIS A 76 3.45 5.30 -12.93
CA HIS A 76 2.80 5.28 -11.61
C HIS A 76 3.81 5.62 -10.51
N ALA A 77 3.38 6.43 -9.55
CA ALA A 77 4.07 6.75 -8.30
C ALA A 77 3.26 6.25 -7.09
N ASN A 78 3.81 6.36 -5.88
CA ASN A 78 3.16 5.94 -4.63
C ASN A 78 2.65 4.49 -4.70
N THR A 79 3.48 3.61 -5.23
CA THR A 79 3.12 2.20 -5.46
C THR A 79 3.59 1.31 -4.32
N VAL A 80 2.78 0.32 -3.96
CA VAL A 80 3.17 -0.75 -3.05
C VAL A 80 3.22 -2.05 -3.82
N VAL A 81 4.39 -2.71 -3.80
CA VAL A 81 4.58 -4.05 -4.37
C VAL A 81 4.45 -5.07 -3.25
N ILE A 82 3.69 -6.13 -3.51
CA ILE A 82 3.39 -7.20 -2.56
C ILE A 82 3.67 -8.54 -3.22
N ILE A 83 4.47 -9.37 -2.56
CA ILE A 83 4.91 -10.68 -3.04
C ILE A 83 4.58 -11.70 -1.96
N LYS A 84 3.83 -12.74 -2.30
CA LYS A 84 3.67 -13.94 -1.46
C LYS A 84 4.66 -15.00 -1.92
N VAL A 85 5.50 -15.49 -1.01
CA VAL A 85 6.45 -16.56 -1.30
C VAL A 85 5.68 -17.88 -1.42
N LYS A 86 5.98 -18.66 -2.46
CA LYS A 86 5.29 -19.93 -2.73
C LYS A 86 5.58 -20.92 -1.61
N GLU A 87 4.56 -21.67 -1.20
CA GLU A 87 4.67 -22.72 -0.16
C GLU A 87 5.06 -22.20 1.25
N THR A 88 5.02 -20.88 1.47
CA THR A 88 5.22 -20.29 2.79
C THR A 88 4.14 -19.26 3.13
N GLU A 89 4.12 -18.83 4.38
CA GLU A 89 3.27 -17.72 4.85
C GLU A 89 3.99 -16.37 4.73
N GLU A 90 5.18 -16.31 4.13
CA GLU A 90 5.92 -15.05 3.99
C GLU A 90 5.26 -14.13 2.95
N ILE A 91 5.00 -12.90 3.38
CA ILE A 91 4.56 -11.82 2.52
C ILE A 91 5.62 -10.71 2.60
N LEU A 92 6.29 -10.47 1.49
CA LEU A 92 7.34 -9.47 1.33
C LEU A 92 6.82 -8.34 0.45
N GLY A 93 7.46 -7.18 0.54
CA GLY A 93 7.10 -6.07 -0.33
C GLY A 93 7.96 -4.84 -0.15
N GLY A 94 7.52 -3.78 -0.81
CA GLY A 94 8.13 -2.47 -0.68
C GLY A 94 7.22 -1.37 -1.20
N TYR A 95 7.47 -0.16 -0.71
CA TYR A 95 6.81 1.05 -1.14
C TYR A 95 7.79 1.90 -1.94
N ASN A 96 7.37 2.30 -3.13
CA ASN A 96 8.06 3.27 -3.96
C ASN A 96 7.20 4.54 -4.07
N PRO A 97 7.62 5.67 -3.45
CA PRO A 97 6.94 6.96 -3.59
C PRO A 97 7.18 7.63 -4.95
N LEU A 98 8.24 7.24 -5.66
CA LEU A 98 8.64 7.85 -6.91
C LEU A 98 7.93 7.21 -8.10
N VAL A 99 7.93 7.94 -9.22
CA VAL A 99 7.44 7.43 -10.50
C VAL A 99 8.36 6.31 -10.97
N TRP A 100 7.79 5.19 -11.42
CA TRP A 100 8.52 4.22 -12.23
C TRP A 100 8.83 4.82 -13.60
N ASP A 101 10.03 5.33 -13.76
CA ASP A 101 10.53 5.88 -15.02
C ASP A 101 11.91 5.30 -15.32
N SER A 102 12.07 4.77 -16.53
CA SER A 102 13.31 4.20 -17.02
C SER A 102 14.05 5.15 -17.98
N ASN A 103 13.63 6.42 -18.04
CA ASN A 103 14.39 7.50 -18.65
C ASN A 103 15.68 7.74 -17.87
N ALA A 104 16.67 6.88 -18.12
CA ALA A 104 18.06 7.06 -17.76
C ALA A 104 18.61 8.25 -18.56
N ALA A 105 18.21 9.45 -18.17
CA ALA A 105 18.97 10.64 -18.48
C ALA A 105 20.24 10.56 -17.61
N ASP A 106 21.36 10.31 -18.28
CA ASP A 106 22.71 10.63 -17.80
C ASP A 106 23.47 9.56 -17.00
N ALA A 107 23.62 8.34 -17.53
CA ALA A 107 24.83 7.53 -17.31
C ALA A 107 24.94 6.42 -18.35
N GLY A 108 26.13 6.19 -18.91
CA GLY A 108 26.41 5.13 -19.89
C GLY A 108 26.25 3.69 -19.39
N ASP A 109 25.58 3.48 -18.25
CA ASP A 109 25.58 2.26 -17.45
C ASP A 109 24.20 1.56 -17.36
N GLY A 110 23.20 2.03 -18.10
CA GLY A 110 21.90 1.34 -18.23
C GLY A 110 20.89 1.59 -17.10
N GLY A 111 21.13 2.55 -16.21
CA GLY A 111 20.20 2.96 -15.15
C GLY A 111 20.67 4.15 -14.31
N SER A 112 19.82 4.62 -13.40
CA SER A 112 20.09 5.73 -12.46
C SER A 112 19.66 5.38 -11.04
N TRP A 113 20.38 5.96 -10.07
CA TRP A 113 19.96 5.96 -8.67
C TRP A 113 18.99 7.12 -8.43
N GLU A 114 17.81 6.78 -7.95
CA GLU A 114 16.78 7.74 -7.58
C GLU A 114 16.80 8.03 -6.08
N LYS A 115 16.53 9.31 -5.77
CA LYS A 115 16.67 9.85 -4.42
C LYS A 115 15.35 9.87 -3.68
N THR A 116 15.29 9.23 -2.52
CA THR A 116 14.15 9.32 -1.60
C THR A 116 14.51 8.85 -0.20
N ASP A 117 13.87 9.44 0.82
CA ASP A 117 13.90 8.99 2.21
C ASP A 117 12.65 8.17 2.58
N ASP A 118 11.62 8.21 1.72
CA ASP A 118 10.27 7.74 2.02
C ASP A 118 10.01 6.32 1.52
N SER A 119 10.90 5.76 0.68
CA SER A 119 10.79 4.36 0.28
C SER A 119 11.16 3.42 1.43
N PHE A 120 10.59 2.22 1.38
CA PHE A 120 10.89 1.18 2.37
C PHE A 120 10.60 -0.20 1.80
N THR A 121 11.25 -1.21 2.37
CA THR A 121 10.91 -2.62 2.17
C THR A 121 10.36 -3.21 3.45
N PHE A 122 9.60 -4.29 3.35
CA PHE A 122 8.99 -4.91 4.52
C PHE A 122 8.78 -6.41 4.37
N SER A 123 8.61 -7.05 5.52
CA SER A 123 8.00 -8.37 5.68
C SER A 123 6.79 -8.21 6.61
N LEU A 124 5.63 -8.75 6.23
CA LEU A 124 4.42 -8.67 7.04
C LEU A 124 4.29 -9.90 7.93
N LYS A 125 3.79 -9.68 9.15
CA LYS A 125 3.27 -10.77 9.99
C LYS A 125 2.14 -11.48 9.23
N ASN A 126 2.17 -12.80 9.19
CA ASN A 126 1.15 -13.62 8.55
C ASN A 126 1.31 -15.07 8.99
N GLY A 127 0.19 -15.77 9.23
CA GLY A 127 0.19 -17.14 9.70
C GLY A 127 1.04 -17.32 10.97
N ASN A 128 2.15 -18.06 10.84
CA ASN A 128 3.06 -18.33 11.95
C ASN A 128 4.03 -17.17 12.25
N ILE A 129 4.19 -16.21 11.34
CA ILE A 129 5.08 -15.06 11.50
C ILE A 129 4.35 -14.03 12.38
N GLN A 130 4.88 -13.80 13.58
CA GLN A 130 4.20 -12.99 14.60
C GLN A 130 4.36 -11.48 14.40
N ASN A 131 5.50 -11.05 13.85
CA ASN A 131 5.87 -9.65 13.77
C ASN A 131 6.18 -9.23 12.34
N SER A 132 5.70 -8.04 11.98
CA SER A 132 6.11 -7.36 10.76
C SER A 132 7.47 -6.70 10.96
N ILE A 133 8.26 -6.62 9.89
CA ILE A 133 9.57 -5.98 9.85
C ILE A 133 9.52 -4.87 8.81
N LEU A 134 9.90 -3.66 9.20
CA LEU A 134 10.04 -2.51 8.33
C LEU A 134 11.52 -2.17 8.15
N SER A 135 11.98 -2.02 6.91
CA SER A 135 13.33 -1.60 6.57
C SER A 135 13.28 -0.29 5.78
N LYS A 136 13.81 0.78 6.37
CA LYS A 136 13.86 2.11 5.77
C LYS A 136 15.18 2.34 5.03
N VAL A 137 15.17 3.31 4.11
CA VAL A 137 16.37 3.76 3.40
C VAL A 137 17.45 4.22 4.38
N LYS A 138 18.69 3.80 4.12
CA LYS A 138 19.89 4.26 4.84
C LYS A 138 20.64 5.34 4.09
N ASN A 139 20.74 5.22 2.76
CA ASN A 139 21.37 6.20 1.89
C ASN A 139 20.35 6.73 0.89
N ARG A 140 19.87 7.95 1.12
CA ARG A 140 18.88 8.61 0.27
C ARG A 140 19.33 8.85 -1.15
N ASP A 141 20.63 9.00 -1.40
CA ASP A 141 21.15 9.27 -2.75
C ASP A 141 21.21 8.01 -3.62
N SER A 142 20.93 6.83 -3.04
CA SER A 142 20.95 5.54 -3.73
C SER A 142 19.84 4.64 -3.20
N ALA A 143 18.63 5.20 -3.12
CA ALA A 143 17.49 4.54 -2.49
C ALA A 143 16.80 3.55 -3.43
N ILE A 144 16.67 3.91 -4.70
CA ILE A 144 16.00 3.09 -5.72
C ILE A 144 16.88 3.08 -6.97
N TRP A 145 17.06 1.89 -7.56
CA TRP A 145 17.73 1.74 -8.83
C TRP A 145 16.70 1.58 -9.94
N ASN A 146 16.66 2.53 -10.87
CA ASN A 146 15.85 2.43 -12.09
C ASN A 146 16.77 2.02 -13.24
N ALA A 147 16.48 0.89 -13.88
CA ALA A 147 17.21 0.40 -15.04
C ALA A 147 16.26 -0.04 -16.14
N ASN A 148 16.72 0.09 -17.39
CA ASN A 148 16.02 -0.42 -18.57
C ASN A 148 16.19 -1.93 -18.74
#